data_AF-A0A7Y9G6M0-F1
#
_entry.id   AF-A0A7Y9G6M0-F1
#
_cell.length_a   1.000
_cell.length_b   1.000
_cell.length_c   1.000
_cell.angle_alpha   90.00
_cell.angle_beta   90.00
_cell.angle_gamma   90.00
#
_symmetry.space_group_name_H-M   'P 1'
#
loop_
_entity.id
_entity.type
_entity.pdbx_description
1 polymer ?
#
loop_
_entity_poly.entity_id
_entity_poly.type
_entity_poly.pdbx_seq_one_letter_code
_entity_poly.pdbx_strand_id
1 'polypeptide(L)'
;MANLRQQASAATVALREKALLRVSKADKKTLRYYAEGVHISTQTGQPFHELQQQVCADRLRLAREFIVTGDKMVNTRPPQFRSAVSRYYYSMYHSARTLVYFTHGGDDHEAHSTLPTKLPDDFMNGALWQNALKDARGHRNEADYDPYPSDLQSWKPTALDLSAKAPDLLALVVQYLKQKGCGYV
;
A
#
# COMPACT_ATOMS: atom_id res chain seq x y z
N MET A 1 46.02 7.53 17.31
CA MET A 1 45.04 7.22 16.24
C MET A 1 44.70 5.75 16.35
N ALA A 2 43.54 5.40 16.92
CA ALA A 2 43.09 4.01 17.02
C ALA A 2 42.83 3.45 15.61
N ASN A 3 43.34 2.25 15.37
CA ASN A 3 43.47 1.64 14.05
C ASN A 3 42.08 1.23 13.52
N LEU A 4 41.61 1.86 12.44
CA LEU A 4 40.28 1.64 11.83
C LEU A 4 39.94 0.15 11.57
N ARG A 5 40.96 -0.70 11.35
CA ARG A 5 40.79 -2.16 11.21
C ARG A 5 40.39 -2.87 12.51
N GLN A 6 40.87 -2.43 13.67
CA GLN A 6 40.46 -2.99 14.97
C GLN A 6 39.02 -2.60 15.32
N GLN A 7 38.59 -1.39 14.95
CA GLN A 7 37.21 -0.95 15.17
C GLN A 7 36.19 -1.68 14.29
N ALA A 8 36.52 -1.95 13.01
CA ALA A 8 35.65 -2.73 12.11
C ALA A 8 35.50 -4.20 12.57
N SER A 9 36.58 -4.79 13.12
CA SER A 9 36.56 -6.14 13.69
C SER A 9 35.66 -6.23 14.93
N ALA A 10 35.77 -5.27 15.85
CA ALA A 10 34.94 -5.21 17.05
C ALA A 10 33.44 -5.04 16.74
N ALA A 11 33.09 -4.21 15.77
CA ALA A 11 31.70 -4.01 15.34
C ALA A 11 31.08 -5.29 14.75
N THR A 12 31.85 -6.05 13.98
CA THR A 12 31.42 -7.33 13.39
C THR A 12 31.18 -8.40 14.46
N VAL A 13 32.08 -8.48 15.46
CA VAL A 13 31.91 -9.39 16.61
C VAL A 13 30.64 -9.04 17.40
N ALA A 14 30.44 -7.75 17.71
CA ALA A 14 29.27 -7.29 18.44
C ALA A 14 27.95 -7.58 17.70
N LEU A 15 27.92 -7.45 16.37
CA LEU A 15 26.76 -7.81 15.55
C LEU A 15 26.46 -9.31 15.62
N ARG A 16 27.51 -10.15 15.53
CA ARG A 16 27.37 -11.60 15.63
C ARG A 16 26.84 -12.04 16.99
N GLU A 17 27.37 -11.49 18.08
CA GLU A 17 26.92 -11.81 19.44
C GLU A 17 25.46 -11.41 19.67
N LYS A 18 25.03 -10.26 19.15
CA LYS A 18 23.61 -9.83 19.18
C LYS A 18 22.70 -10.79 18.42
N ALA A 19 23.13 -11.24 17.23
CA ALA A 19 22.37 -12.22 16.44
C ALA A 19 22.25 -13.57 17.17
N LEU A 20 23.37 -14.06 17.75
CA LEU A 20 23.39 -15.29 18.54
C LEU A 20 22.44 -15.22 19.74
N LEU A 21 22.45 -14.11 20.49
CA LEU A 21 21.55 -13.89 21.62
C LEU A 21 20.07 -13.89 21.21
N ARG A 22 19.77 -13.33 20.03
CA ARG A 22 18.39 -13.32 19.49
C ARG A 22 17.92 -14.72 19.11
N VAL A 23 18.79 -15.52 18.49
CA VAL A 23 18.50 -16.91 18.14
C VAL A 23 18.33 -17.76 19.40
N SER A 24 19.20 -17.60 20.40
CA SER A 24 19.16 -18.42 21.62
C SER A 24 17.92 -18.17 22.49
N LYS A 25 17.25 -17.02 22.33
CA LYS A 25 16.05 -16.64 23.08
C LYS A 25 14.74 -16.82 22.30
N ALA A 26 14.80 -17.12 21.01
CA ALA A 26 13.61 -17.25 20.17
C ALA A 26 12.91 -18.60 20.38
N ASP A 27 11.58 -18.59 20.31
CA ASP A 27 10.80 -19.83 20.29
C ASP A 27 10.88 -20.52 18.91
N LYS A 28 10.37 -21.76 18.85
CA LYS A 28 10.39 -22.58 17.63
C LYS A 28 9.66 -21.91 16.44
N LYS A 29 8.57 -21.18 16.71
CA LYS A 29 7.77 -20.52 15.67
C LYS A 29 8.57 -19.35 15.05
N THR A 30 9.19 -18.55 15.89
CA THR A 30 10.03 -17.42 15.51
C THR A 30 11.25 -17.88 14.71
N LEU A 31 11.92 -18.96 15.15
CA LEU A 31 13.04 -19.53 14.41
C LEU A 31 12.64 -20.02 13.00
N ARG A 32 11.42 -20.58 12.85
CA ARG A 32 10.89 -20.93 11.53
C ARG A 32 10.70 -19.72 10.63
N TYR A 33 10.22 -18.59 11.15
CA TYR A 33 10.10 -17.36 10.35
C TYR A 33 11.46 -16.82 9.90
N TYR A 34 12.50 -16.91 10.72
CA TYR A 34 13.85 -16.55 10.28
C TYR A 34 14.33 -17.46 9.16
N ALA A 35 14.16 -18.78 9.30
CA ALA A 35 14.53 -19.74 8.27
C ALA A 35 13.76 -19.50 6.97
N GLU A 36 12.46 -19.21 7.04
CA GLU A 36 11.62 -18.88 5.89
C GLU A 36 12.08 -17.62 5.16
N GLY A 37 12.39 -16.54 5.88
CA GLY A 37 12.90 -15.31 5.28
C GLY A 37 14.22 -15.53 4.53
N VAL A 38 15.12 -16.34 5.09
CA VAL A 38 16.38 -16.74 4.44
C VAL A 38 16.11 -17.61 3.23
N HIS A 39 15.18 -18.57 3.35
CA HIS A 39 14.79 -19.46 2.25
C HIS A 39 14.24 -18.68 1.06
N ILE A 40 13.27 -17.79 1.29
CA ILE A 40 12.68 -16.92 0.25
C ILE A 40 13.77 -16.09 -0.43
N SER A 41 14.66 -15.47 0.35
CA SER A 41 15.73 -14.64 -0.22
C SER A 41 16.70 -15.45 -1.08
N THR A 42 17.02 -16.68 -0.65
CA THR A 42 17.90 -17.60 -1.39
C THR A 42 17.24 -18.08 -2.68
N GLN A 43 15.95 -18.45 -2.62
CA GLN A 43 15.21 -18.97 -3.76
C GLN A 43 14.96 -17.90 -4.84
N THR A 44 14.71 -16.66 -4.43
CA THR A 44 14.45 -15.54 -5.35
C THR A 44 15.72 -14.85 -5.83
N GLY A 45 16.85 -15.03 -5.14
CA GLY A 45 18.07 -14.28 -5.39
C GLY A 45 17.97 -12.79 -4.99
N GLN A 46 16.91 -12.40 -4.29
CA GLN A 46 16.63 -11.03 -3.87
C GLN A 46 16.53 -10.94 -2.35
N PRO A 47 17.06 -9.88 -1.73
CA PRO A 47 16.78 -9.57 -0.33
C PRO A 47 15.28 -9.46 -0.07
N PHE A 48 14.81 -9.98 1.06
CA PHE A 48 13.38 -9.93 1.42
C PHE A 48 12.75 -8.54 1.34
N HIS A 49 13.49 -7.48 1.74
CA HIS A 49 12.98 -6.11 1.68
C HIS A 49 12.75 -5.61 0.25
N GLU A 50 13.53 -6.07 -0.74
CA GLU A 50 13.30 -5.75 -2.16
C GLU A 50 12.01 -6.39 -2.66
N LEU A 51 11.71 -7.62 -2.24
CA LEU A 51 10.44 -8.27 -2.55
C LEU A 51 9.24 -7.48 -1.98
N GLN A 52 9.37 -6.93 -0.76
CA GLN A 52 8.32 -6.07 -0.19
C GLN A 52 8.12 -4.79 -1.01
N GLN A 53 9.20 -4.18 -1.50
CA GLN A 53 9.13 -3.01 -2.37
C GLN A 53 8.48 -3.34 -3.73
N GLN A 54 8.79 -4.51 -4.29
CA GLN A 54 8.16 -4.98 -5.52
C GLN A 54 6.65 -5.22 -5.33
N VAL A 55 6.22 -5.78 -4.19
CA VAL A 55 4.80 -5.90 -3.84
C VAL A 55 4.11 -4.52 -3.83
N CYS A 56 4.79 -3.48 -3.34
CA CYS A 56 4.26 -2.12 -3.38
C CYS A 56 4.04 -1.65 -4.83
N ALA A 57 5.03 -1.85 -5.70
CA ALA A 57 4.94 -1.49 -7.11
C ALA A 57 3.80 -2.24 -7.83
N ASP A 58 3.64 -3.53 -7.57
CA ASP A 58 2.58 -4.34 -8.16
C ASP A 58 1.18 -3.89 -7.72
N ARG A 59 1.02 -3.54 -6.43
CA ARG A 59 -0.25 -2.97 -5.91
C ARG A 59 -0.56 -1.60 -6.51
N LEU A 60 0.45 -0.76 -6.76
CA LEU A 60 0.26 0.54 -7.43
C LEU A 60 -0.08 0.38 -8.90
N ARG A 61 0.43 -0.66 -9.57
CA ARG A 61 0.02 -1.03 -10.92
C ARG A 61 -1.46 -1.41 -10.95
N LEU A 62 -1.90 -2.26 -10.01
CA LEU A 62 -3.31 -2.61 -9.86
C LEU A 62 -4.18 -1.35 -9.58
N ALA A 63 -3.73 -0.44 -8.72
CA ALA A 63 -4.42 0.82 -8.47
C ALA A 63 -4.58 1.67 -9.74
N ARG A 64 -3.55 1.70 -10.61
CA ARG A 64 -3.60 2.37 -11.91
C ARG A 64 -4.57 1.70 -12.89
N GLU A 65 -4.59 0.37 -12.93
CA GLU A 65 -5.54 -0.39 -13.76
C GLU A 65 -6.98 -0.06 -13.39
N PHE A 66 -7.28 0.09 -12.09
CA PHE A 66 -8.59 0.53 -11.63
C PHE A 66 -8.97 1.93 -12.14
N ILE A 67 -8.05 2.90 -12.18
CA ILE A 67 -8.30 4.22 -12.79
C ILE A 67 -8.64 4.05 -14.26
N VAL A 68 -7.80 3.33 -15.02
CA VAL A 68 -8.02 3.10 -16.46
C VAL A 68 -9.37 2.43 -16.72
N THR A 69 -9.77 1.46 -15.91
CA THR A 69 -11.10 0.83 -16.02
C THR A 69 -12.22 1.82 -15.68
N GLY A 70 -12.07 2.64 -14.64
CA GLY A 70 -13.03 3.68 -14.28
C GLY A 70 -13.22 4.71 -15.41
N ASP A 71 -12.12 5.16 -16.00
CA ASP A 71 -12.14 6.11 -17.12
C ASP A 71 -12.88 5.53 -18.33
N LYS A 72 -12.63 4.26 -18.66
CA LYS A 72 -13.36 3.55 -19.72
C LYS A 72 -14.86 3.47 -19.43
N MET A 73 -15.24 3.23 -18.18
CA MET A 73 -16.65 3.17 -17.76
C MET A 73 -17.35 4.53 -17.86
N VAL A 74 -16.65 5.61 -17.52
CA VAL A 74 -17.17 6.98 -17.67
C VAL A 74 -17.35 7.36 -19.14
N ASN A 75 -16.46 6.90 -20.02
CA ASN A 75 -16.42 7.29 -21.42
C ASN A 75 -17.21 6.37 -22.38
N THR A 76 -17.70 5.21 -21.90
CA THR A 76 -18.52 4.31 -22.71
C THR A 76 -19.91 4.90 -23.00
N ARG A 77 -20.61 4.34 -24.00
CA ARG A 77 -21.95 4.79 -24.42
C ARG A 77 -22.94 3.61 -24.34
N PRO A 78 -23.92 3.63 -23.41
CA PRO A 78 -24.15 4.65 -22.37
C PRO A 78 -23.08 4.61 -21.25
N PRO A 79 -22.82 5.73 -20.55
CA PRO A 79 -21.82 5.78 -19.48
C PRO A 79 -22.22 4.91 -18.29
N GLN A 80 -21.23 4.31 -17.63
CA GLN A 80 -21.40 3.41 -16.50
C GLN A 80 -20.90 4.06 -15.19
N PHE A 81 -21.42 5.25 -14.86
CA PHE A 81 -20.98 6.04 -13.71
C PHE A 81 -21.03 5.26 -12.39
N ARG A 82 -22.13 4.52 -12.16
CA ARG A 82 -22.32 3.67 -10.97
C ARG A 82 -21.14 2.70 -10.78
N SER A 83 -20.77 1.97 -11.83
CA SER A 83 -19.65 1.01 -11.79
C SER A 83 -18.28 1.70 -11.68
N ALA A 84 -18.15 2.89 -12.27
CA ALA A 84 -16.90 3.66 -12.23
C ALA A 84 -16.54 4.10 -10.79
N VAL A 85 -17.53 4.45 -9.96
CA VAL A 85 -17.34 4.79 -8.54
C VAL A 85 -16.53 3.70 -7.83
N SER A 86 -16.91 2.45 -8.00
CA SER A 86 -16.25 1.31 -7.35
C SER A 86 -14.83 1.12 -7.87
N ARG A 87 -14.59 1.35 -9.17
CA ARG A 87 -13.23 1.28 -9.74
C ARG A 87 -12.33 2.36 -9.16
N TYR A 88 -12.76 3.62 -9.13
CA TYR A 88 -11.96 4.69 -8.54
C TYR A 88 -11.73 4.47 -7.03
N TYR A 89 -12.74 3.99 -6.29
CA TYR A 89 -12.56 3.62 -4.90
C TYR A 89 -11.48 2.55 -4.71
N TYR A 90 -11.51 1.47 -5.49
CA TYR A 90 -10.50 0.43 -5.40
C TYR A 90 -9.10 0.93 -5.75
N SER A 91 -8.98 1.88 -6.68
CA SER A 91 -7.71 2.55 -6.93
C SER A 91 -7.19 3.28 -5.69
N MET A 92 -8.04 4.09 -5.04
CA MET A 92 -7.70 4.82 -3.82
C MET A 92 -7.34 3.85 -2.68
N TYR A 93 -8.13 2.79 -2.51
CA TYR A 93 -7.90 1.74 -1.51
C TYR A 93 -6.55 1.05 -1.71
N HIS A 94 -6.22 0.61 -2.92
CA HIS A 94 -4.93 -0.05 -3.17
C HIS A 94 -3.76 0.91 -3.06
N SER A 95 -3.93 2.19 -3.41
CA SER A 95 -2.92 3.22 -3.17
C SER A 95 -2.65 3.39 -1.67
N ALA A 96 -3.70 3.57 -0.86
CA ALA A 96 -3.58 3.70 0.59
C ALA A 96 -3.04 2.42 1.26
N ARG A 97 -3.49 1.24 0.83
CA ARG A 97 -3.01 -0.05 1.33
C ARG A 97 -1.53 -0.24 1.04
N THR A 98 -1.04 0.18 -0.12
CA THR A 98 0.40 0.18 -0.42
C THR A 98 1.17 1.10 0.52
N LEU A 99 0.69 2.33 0.73
CA LEU A 99 1.33 3.28 1.64
C LEU A 99 1.44 2.71 3.07
N VAL A 100 0.35 2.17 3.59
CA VAL A 100 0.30 1.57 4.93
C VAL A 100 1.16 0.30 4.99
N TYR A 101 1.10 -0.55 3.97
CA TYR A 101 1.95 -1.74 3.89
C TYR A 101 3.44 -1.41 3.94
N PHE A 102 3.86 -0.42 3.16
CA PHE A 102 5.26 -0.01 3.10
C PHE A 102 5.73 0.59 4.44
N THR A 103 4.90 1.42 5.08
CA THR A 103 5.28 2.11 6.33
C THR A 103 5.25 1.23 7.56
N HIS A 104 4.30 0.30 7.65
CA HIS A 104 4.18 -0.62 8.78
C HIS A 104 4.92 -1.94 8.55
N GLY A 105 5.42 -2.18 7.33
CA GLY A 105 6.20 -3.37 6.96
C GLY A 105 5.36 -4.63 6.77
N GLY A 106 4.03 -4.50 6.66
CA GLY A 106 3.09 -5.62 6.66
C GLY A 106 1.67 -5.19 6.31
N ASP A 107 0.80 -6.16 6.03
CA ASP A 107 -0.55 -5.92 5.52
C ASP A 107 -1.65 -5.99 6.59
N ASP A 108 -1.26 -5.76 7.84
CA ASP A 108 -2.06 -5.93 9.06
C ASP A 108 -3.27 -4.96 9.17
N HIS A 109 -3.35 -4.01 8.24
CA HIS A 109 -4.33 -2.91 8.24
C HIS A 109 -5.16 -2.87 6.96
N GLU A 110 -5.31 -4.02 6.28
CA GLU A 110 -6.01 -4.11 4.99
C GLU A 110 -7.51 -3.77 5.05
N ALA A 111 -8.14 -3.93 6.21
CA ALA A 111 -9.58 -3.77 6.36
C ALA A 111 -10.06 -2.36 5.95
N HIS A 112 -11.09 -2.29 5.11
CA HIS A 112 -11.62 -1.04 4.55
C HIS A 112 -12.03 0.03 5.58
N SER A 113 -12.41 -0.36 6.81
CA SER A 113 -12.72 0.57 7.91
C SER A 113 -11.50 1.09 8.65
N THR A 114 -10.45 0.27 8.71
CA THR A 114 -9.26 0.53 9.53
C THR A 114 -8.20 1.25 8.72
N LEU A 115 -8.04 0.90 7.45
CA LEU A 115 -6.99 1.39 6.57
C LEU A 115 -6.86 2.93 6.57
N PRO A 116 -7.94 3.73 6.47
CA PRO A 116 -7.82 5.20 6.48
C PRO A 116 -7.20 5.75 7.77
N THR A 117 -7.36 5.05 8.90
CA THR A 117 -6.82 5.49 10.21
C THR A 117 -5.32 5.18 10.39
N LYS A 118 -4.69 4.53 9.40
CA LYS A 118 -3.32 4.01 9.49
C LYS A 118 -2.34 4.68 8.52
N LEU A 119 -2.79 5.71 7.82
CA LEU A 119 -1.88 6.55 7.02
C LEU A 119 -0.78 7.11 7.93
N PRO A 120 0.48 7.18 7.46
CA PRO A 120 1.59 7.64 8.29
C PRO A 120 1.46 9.14 8.59
N ASP A 121 1.91 9.55 9.77
CA ASP A 121 1.71 10.92 10.29
C ASP A 121 2.39 12.00 9.44
N ASP A 122 3.46 11.63 8.73
CA ASP A 122 4.20 12.49 7.81
C ASP A 122 3.72 12.38 6.35
N PHE A 123 2.59 11.72 6.10
CA PHE A 123 1.94 11.75 4.79
C PHE A 123 1.28 13.10 4.54
N MET A 124 1.56 13.69 3.38
CA MET A 124 1.01 14.99 2.99
C MET A 124 -0.53 14.97 3.03
N ASN A 125 -1.11 15.94 3.75
CA ASN A 125 -2.56 16.09 3.91
C ASN A 125 -3.24 14.80 4.41
N GLY A 126 -2.56 14.02 5.26
CA GLY A 126 -3.04 12.73 5.76
C GLY A 126 -4.52 12.75 6.16
N ALA A 127 -4.92 13.65 7.07
CA ALA A 127 -6.31 13.78 7.54
C ALA A 127 -7.34 14.00 6.42
N LEU A 128 -7.01 14.79 5.40
CA LEU A 128 -7.87 15.00 4.24
C LEU A 128 -8.08 13.68 3.50
N TRP A 129 -7.01 12.92 3.26
CA TRP A 129 -7.09 11.63 2.59
C TRP A 129 -7.79 10.55 3.42
N GLN A 130 -7.70 10.59 4.75
CA GLN A 130 -8.48 9.68 5.62
C GLN A 130 -9.98 9.89 5.40
N ASN A 131 -10.42 11.16 5.39
CA ASN A 131 -11.82 11.51 5.15
C ASN A 131 -12.23 11.15 3.72
N ALA A 132 -11.43 11.49 2.72
CA ALA A 132 -11.72 11.16 1.32
C ALA A 132 -11.86 9.64 1.08
N LEU A 133 -11.02 8.81 1.71
CA LEU A 133 -11.13 7.35 1.63
C LEU A 133 -12.40 6.82 2.30
N LYS A 134 -12.79 7.41 3.44
CA LYS A 134 -14.02 7.07 4.15
C LYS A 134 -15.25 7.40 3.31
N ASP A 135 -15.29 8.59 2.74
CA ASP A 135 -16.40 9.06 1.90
C ASP A 135 -16.50 8.23 0.60
N ALA A 136 -15.37 7.99 -0.07
CA ALA A 136 -15.30 7.14 -1.26
C ALA A 136 -15.80 5.71 -0.98
N ARG A 137 -15.52 5.16 0.20
CA ARG A 137 -16.07 3.86 0.63
C ARG A 137 -17.60 3.92 0.80
N GLY A 138 -18.12 4.99 1.40
CA GLY A 138 -19.56 5.22 1.55
C GLY A 138 -20.24 5.21 0.19
N HIS A 139 -19.76 6.04 -0.73
CA HIS A 139 -20.26 6.11 -2.10
C HIS A 139 -20.16 4.78 -2.85
N ARG A 140 -19.04 4.06 -2.72
CA ARG A 140 -18.90 2.72 -3.32
C ARG A 140 -19.91 1.74 -2.72
N ASN A 141 -20.16 1.77 -1.42
CA ASN A 141 -21.12 0.87 -0.80
C ASN A 141 -22.55 1.14 -1.29
N GLU A 142 -22.94 2.41 -1.38
CA GLU A 142 -24.22 2.81 -1.96
C GLU A 142 -24.29 2.36 -3.43
N ALA A 143 -23.25 2.63 -4.22
CA ALA A 143 -23.19 2.23 -5.62
C ALA A 143 -23.21 0.71 -5.81
N ASP A 144 -22.52 -0.10 -5.00
CA ASP A 144 -22.44 -1.55 -5.20
C ASP A 144 -23.63 -2.31 -4.62
N TYR A 145 -24.21 -1.83 -3.52
CA TYR A 145 -25.19 -2.61 -2.75
C TYR A 145 -26.62 -2.10 -2.80
N ASP A 146 -26.91 -0.91 -3.36
CA ASP A 146 -28.29 -0.44 -3.53
C ASP A 146 -29.02 -1.29 -4.59
N PRO A 147 -30.04 -2.10 -4.23
CA PRO A 147 -30.79 -2.89 -5.19
C PRO A 147 -31.74 -2.05 -6.05
N TYR A 148 -32.05 -0.81 -5.66
CA TYR A 148 -33.09 0.01 -6.28
C TYR A 148 -32.62 1.46 -6.55
N PRO A 149 -31.62 1.66 -7.43
CA PRO A 149 -31.19 3.01 -7.79
C PRO A 149 -32.33 3.76 -8.48
N SER A 150 -32.68 4.93 -7.96
CA SER A 150 -33.73 5.79 -8.54
C SER A 150 -33.31 6.39 -9.89
N ASP A 151 -32.03 6.69 -10.07
CA ASP A 151 -31.44 7.18 -11.34
C ASP A 151 -29.95 6.80 -11.43
N LEU A 152 -29.55 6.15 -12.52
CA LEU A 152 -28.15 5.80 -12.78
C LEU A 152 -27.27 7.01 -13.11
N GLN A 153 -27.85 8.12 -13.59
CA GLN A 153 -27.10 9.35 -13.88
C GLN A 153 -26.75 10.13 -12.62
N SER A 154 -27.45 9.90 -11.50
CA SER A 154 -27.15 10.50 -10.20
C SER A 154 -25.72 10.23 -9.71
N TRP A 155 -25.09 9.14 -10.20
CA TRP A 155 -23.70 8.78 -9.88
C TRP A 155 -22.65 9.61 -10.61
N LYS A 156 -23.03 10.39 -11.62
CA LYS A 156 -22.09 11.15 -12.45
C LYS A 156 -21.21 12.11 -11.63
N PRO A 157 -21.74 12.97 -10.73
CA PRO A 157 -20.91 13.87 -9.94
C PRO A 157 -19.88 13.12 -9.09
N THR A 158 -20.31 12.05 -8.41
CA THR A 158 -19.44 11.20 -7.58
C THR A 158 -18.37 10.50 -8.40
N ALA A 159 -18.73 9.93 -9.55
CA ALA A 159 -17.78 9.29 -10.44
C ALA A 159 -16.72 10.28 -10.94
N LEU A 160 -17.12 11.51 -11.29
CA LEU A 160 -16.18 12.54 -11.75
C LEU A 160 -15.28 13.06 -10.62
N ASP A 161 -15.82 13.30 -9.43
CA ASP A 161 -15.03 13.66 -8.25
C ASP A 161 -13.97 12.59 -7.91
N LEU A 162 -14.36 11.32 -7.88
CA LEU A 162 -13.43 10.22 -7.63
C LEU A 162 -12.43 10.01 -8.78
N SER A 163 -12.82 10.32 -10.02
CA SER A 163 -11.90 10.27 -11.17
C SER A 163 -10.75 11.27 -11.06
N ALA A 164 -10.94 12.38 -10.33
CA ALA A 164 -9.88 13.32 -10.01
C ALA A 164 -9.07 12.88 -8.77
N LYS A 165 -9.74 12.45 -7.70
CA LYS A 165 -9.07 12.08 -6.42
C LYS A 165 -8.21 10.83 -6.51
N ALA A 166 -8.63 9.82 -7.27
CA ALA A 166 -7.90 8.56 -7.40
C ALA A 166 -6.48 8.73 -7.98
N PRO A 167 -6.28 9.38 -9.15
CA PRO A 167 -4.94 9.63 -9.67
C PRO A 167 -4.10 10.55 -8.77
N ASP A 168 -4.70 11.55 -8.12
CA ASP A 168 -4.00 12.44 -7.19
C ASP A 168 -3.42 11.67 -5.98
N LEU A 169 -4.24 10.83 -5.34
CA LEU A 169 -3.78 10.00 -4.23
C LEU A 169 -2.69 9.01 -4.69
N LEU A 170 -2.87 8.37 -5.84
CA LEU A 170 -1.89 7.46 -6.42
C LEU A 170 -0.54 8.16 -6.62
N ALA A 171 -0.54 9.37 -7.19
CA ALA A 171 0.68 10.15 -7.42
C ALA A 171 1.38 10.51 -6.10
N LEU A 172 0.64 10.96 -5.09
CA LEU A 172 1.18 11.27 -3.77
C LEU A 172 1.78 10.05 -3.08
N VAL A 173 1.13 8.88 -3.17
CA VAL A 173 1.67 7.63 -2.62
C VAL A 173 2.97 7.24 -3.32
N VAL A 174 3.01 7.29 -4.65
CA VAL A 174 4.24 7.01 -5.42
C VAL A 174 5.37 7.95 -4.99
N GLN A 175 5.09 9.25 -4.89
CA GLN A 175 6.07 10.25 -4.47
C GLN A 175 6.59 9.95 -3.05
N TYR A 176 5.70 9.67 -2.10
CA TYR A 176 6.06 9.36 -0.73
C TYR A 176 6.94 8.09 -0.65
N LEU A 177 6.57 7.01 -1.34
CA LEU A 177 7.37 5.78 -1.38
C LEU A 177 8.78 6.02 -1.94
N LYS A 178 8.91 6.82 -3.02
CA LYS A 178 10.22 7.24 -3.56
C LYS A 178 11.05 7.97 -2.53
N GLN A 179 10.46 8.94 -1.85
CA GLN A 179 11.13 9.72 -0.80
C GLN A 179 11.59 8.85 0.37
N LYS A 180 10.86 7.77 0.67
CA LYS A 180 11.21 6.79 1.70
C LYS A 180 12.13 5.66 1.22
N GLY A 181 12.62 5.71 -0.02
CA GLY A 181 13.62 4.77 -0.54
C GLY A 181 13.06 3.48 -1.13
N CYS A 182 11.80 3.47 -1.56
CA CYS A 182 11.27 2.37 -2.37
C CYS A 182 11.86 2.41 -3.79
N GLY A 183 12.67 1.42 -4.16
CA GLY A 183 13.40 1.39 -5.43
C GLY A 183 12.60 0.89 -6.64
N TYR A 184 11.35 0.47 -6.45
CA TYR A 184 10.54 -0.23 -7.46
C TYR A 184 9.37 0.60 -8.03
N VAL A 185 9.15 1.82 -7.54
CA VAL A 185 8.02 2.70 -7.89
C VAL A 185 8.45 3.93 -8.69
#